data_AF-A0A8X6I6T1-F1
#
_entry.id   AF-A0A8X6I6T1-F1
#
_cell.length_a   1.000
_cell.length_b   1.000
_cell.length_c   1.000
_cell.angle_alpha   90.00
_cell.angle_beta   90.00
_cell.angle_gamma   90.00
#
_symmetry.space_group_name_H-M   'P 1'
#
loop_
_entity.id
_entity.type
_entity.pdbx_description
1 polymer ?
#
loop_
_entity_poly.entity_id
_entity_poly.type
_entity_poly.pdbx_seq_one_letter_code
_entity_poly.pdbx_strand_id
1 'polypeptide(L)'
;MGVTQIKEWFNRFKDGRTSAESEQRCGRPQTARSAANVERVRNLVMADHRLTVWEIAEEVVVSKDSAYAILRENLNMNRVAAKFIPKLLSPEQKDLRFDVAQDLLDTANTDPGFLNTVITGDESWVHHGCKQIIKGKPFRFEYRVWCLNTKLVYPIQFEPYKGKETVLDEHGICIGGAGAGVLDLIYE
;
A
#
# COMPACT_ATOMS: atom_id res chain seq x y z
N MET A 1 -13.53 -31.07 49.73
CA MET A 1 -14.82 -31.13 49.03
C MET A 1 -15.89 -31.37 50.09
N GLY A 2 -16.91 -30.53 50.18
CA GLY A 2 -17.96 -30.67 51.21
C GLY A 2 -18.84 -31.90 50.96
N VAL A 3 -19.50 -32.42 52.00
CA VAL A 3 -20.40 -33.59 51.89
C VAL A 3 -21.50 -33.38 50.84
N THR A 4 -21.97 -32.14 50.68
CA THR A 4 -22.94 -31.73 49.65
C THR A 4 -22.38 -31.88 48.23
N GLN A 5 -21.16 -31.41 47.99
CA GLN A 5 -20.48 -31.53 46.69
C GLN A 5 -20.21 -33.00 46.32
N ILE A 6 -19.87 -33.85 47.29
CA ILE A 6 -19.65 -35.28 47.07
C ILE A 6 -20.94 -35.97 46.61
N LYS A 7 -22.08 -35.67 47.25
CA LYS A 7 -23.39 -36.20 46.86
C LYS A 7 -23.84 -35.73 45.48
N GLU A 8 -23.58 -34.46 45.15
CA GLU A 8 -23.88 -33.88 43.84
C GLU A 8 -23.09 -34.55 42.71
N TRP A 9 -21.79 -34.74 42.90
CA TRP A 9 -20.95 -35.46 41.93
C TRP A 9 -21.37 -36.92 41.80
N PHE A 10 -21.66 -37.61 42.91
CA PHE A 10 -22.16 -38.98 42.88
C PHE A 10 -23.44 -39.12 42.04
N ASN A 11 -24.41 -38.20 42.22
CA ASN A 11 -25.64 -38.20 41.42
C ASN A 11 -25.35 -37.90 39.94
N ARG A 12 -24.48 -36.92 39.63
CA ARG A 12 -24.11 -36.60 38.25
C ARG A 12 -23.46 -37.79 37.53
N PHE A 13 -22.59 -38.53 38.20
CA PHE A 13 -21.99 -39.75 37.62
C PHE A 13 -23.02 -40.88 37.48
N LYS A 14 -23.93 -41.03 38.45
CA LYS A 14 -25.03 -42.00 38.38
C LYS A 14 -25.99 -41.70 37.22
N ASP A 15 -26.21 -40.43 36.92
CA ASP A 15 -27.05 -39.95 35.81
C ASP A 15 -26.33 -39.99 34.44
N GLY A 16 -25.15 -40.61 34.37
CA GLY A 16 -24.45 -40.93 33.11
C GLY A 16 -23.42 -39.89 32.65
N ARG A 17 -23.14 -38.84 33.43
CA ARG A 17 -22.02 -37.94 33.14
C ARG A 17 -20.71 -38.70 33.29
N THR A 18 -19.84 -38.69 32.28
CA THR A 18 -18.53 -39.36 32.32
C THR A 18 -17.35 -38.40 32.50
N SER A 19 -17.57 -37.10 32.32
CA SER A 19 -16.53 -36.07 32.41
C SER A 19 -16.53 -35.34 33.76
N ALA A 20 -15.34 -35.19 34.34
CA ALA A 20 -15.10 -34.39 35.55
C ALA A 20 -14.87 -32.90 35.24
N GLU A 21 -14.81 -32.51 33.96
CA GLU A 21 -14.63 -31.11 33.56
C GLU A 21 -15.85 -30.27 33.92
N SER A 22 -15.63 -29.01 34.26
CA SER A 22 -16.73 -28.09 34.53
C SER A 22 -17.55 -27.84 33.26
N GLU A 23 -18.87 -27.86 33.40
CA GLU A 23 -19.75 -27.38 32.32
C GLU A 23 -19.51 -25.90 32.03
N GLN A 24 -19.83 -25.52 30.80
CA GLN A 24 -19.72 -24.13 30.37
C GLN A 24 -20.62 -23.26 31.24
N ARG A 25 -19.99 -22.44 32.08
CA ARG A 25 -20.71 -21.52 32.96
C ARG A 25 -21.27 -20.39 32.11
N CYS A 26 -22.51 -19.98 32.40
CA CYS A 26 -23.02 -18.70 31.91
C CYS A 26 -22.16 -17.59 32.54
N GLY A 27 -21.20 -17.08 31.77
CA GLY A 27 -20.36 -15.96 32.19
C GLY A 27 -21.14 -14.65 32.28
N ARG A 28 -20.44 -13.56 32.61
CA ARG A 28 -21.02 -12.22 32.60
C ARG A 28 -21.52 -11.88 31.17
N PRO A 29 -22.77 -11.40 30.99
CA PRO A 29 -23.25 -10.97 29.68
C PRO A 29 -22.35 -9.88 29.11
N GLN A 30 -21.83 -10.09 27.92
CA GLN A 30 -20.96 -9.12 27.25
C GLN A 30 -21.82 -8.11 26.50
N THR A 31 -22.33 -7.11 27.21
CA THR A 31 -23.21 -6.06 26.65
C THR A 31 -22.54 -5.27 25.52
N ALA A 32 -21.23 -5.05 25.62
CA ALA A 32 -20.46 -4.29 24.63
C ALA A 32 -20.36 -4.99 23.26
N ARG A 33 -20.27 -6.34 23.23
CA ARG A 33 -20.14 -7.15 22.00
C ARG A 33 -21.45 -7.85 21.64
N SER A 34 -22.58 -7.23 21.97
CA SER A 34 -23.89 -7.73 21.55
C SER A 34 -23.99 -7.77 20.01
N ALA A 35 -24.82 -8.67 19.47
CA ALA A 35 -25.04 -8.76 18.02
C ALA A 35 -25.48 -7.43 17.40
N ALA A 36 -26.28 -6.64 18.14
CA ALA A 36 -26.69 -5.30 17.73
C ALA A 36 -25.50 -4.33 17.59
N ASN A 37 -24.57 -4.33 18.55
CA ASN A 37 -23.37 -3.48 18.47
C ASN A 37 -22.43 -3.93 17.35
N VAL A 38 -22.27 -5.24 17.14
CA VAL A 38 -21.47 -5.77 16.03
C VAL A 38 -22.01 -5.29 14.69
N GLU A 39 -23.33 -5.32 14.51
CA GLU A 39 -23.97 -4.86 13.28
C GLU A 39 -23.88 -3.34 13.11
N ARG A 40 -24.00 -2.56 14.19
CA ARG A 40 -23.77 -1.11 14.15
C ARG A 40 -22.35 -0.77 13.71
N VAL A 41 -21.34 -1.42 14.30
CA VAL A 41 -19.93 -1.23 13.90
C VAL A 41 -19.74 -1.61 12.43
N ARG A 42 -20.34 -2.72 11.96
CA ARG A 42 -20.27 -3.14 10.56
C ARG A 42 -20.79 -2.05 9.63
N ASN A 43 -21.98 -1.51 9.89
CA ASN A 43 -22.60 -0.49 9.05
C ASN A 43 -21.82 0.82 9.05
N LEU A 44 -21.29 1.25 10.19
CA LEU A 44 -20.43 2.43 10.28
C LEU A 44 -19.18 2.28 9.42
N VAL A 45 -18.48 1.16 9.56
CA VAL A 45 -17.25 0.91 8.80
C VAL A 45 -17.53 0.81 7.31
N MET A 46 -18.64 0.19 6.88
CA MET A 46 -19.00 0.09 5.47
C MET A 46 -19.42 1.44 4.86
N ALA A 47 -19.95 2.35 5.67
CA ALA A 47 -20.26 3.71 5.22
C ALA A 47 -18.99 4.56 5.07
N ASP A 48 -18.07 4.49 6.03
CA ASP A 48 -16.76 5.12 5.95
C ASP A 48 -15.64 4.22 6.51
N HIS A 49 -14.83 3.71 5.59
CA HIS A 49 -13.72 2.80 5.88
C HIS A 49 -12.52 3.52 6.54
N ARG A 50 -12.56 4.86 6.66
CA ARG A 50 -11.46 5.68 7.18
C ARG A 50 -11.60 6.00 8.67
N LEU A 51 -12.72 5.63 9.29
CA LEU A 51 -12.97 5.86 10.70
C LEU A 51 -11.90 5.20 11.58
N THR A 52 -11.50 5.94 12.59
CA THR A 52 -10.62 5.43 13.64
C THR A 52 -11.41 4.54 14.60
N VAL A 53 -10.72 3.60 15.26
CA VAL A 53 -11.31 2.78 16.32
C VAL A 53 -11.92 3.64 17.44
N TRP A 54 -11.39 4.84 17.64
CA TRP A 54 -11.88 5.76 18.66
C TRP A 54 -13.23 6.38 18.29
N GLU A 55 -13.37 6.88 17.05
CA GLU A 55 -14.65 7.41 16.53
C GLU A 55 -15.73 6.31 16.51
N ILE A 56 -15.37 5.09 16.10
CA ILE A 56 -16.29 3.94 16.13
C ILE A 56 -16.75 3.63 17.56
N ALA A 57 -15.84 3.71 18.54
CA ALA A 57 -16.14 3.42 19.93
C ALA A 57 -17.09 4.47 20.54
N GLU A 58 -16.88 5.75 20.20
CA GLU A 58 -17.73 6.86 20.62
C GLU A 58 -19.16 6.71 20.04
N GLU A 59 -19.26 6.44 18.74
CA GLU A 59 -20.54 6.31 18.03
C GLU A 59 -21.40 5.12 18.52
N VAL A 60 -20.74 4.00 18.83
CA VAL A 60 -21.43 2.78 19.33
C VAL A 60 -21.52 2.77 20.86
N VAL A 61 -20.95 3.77 21.54
CA VAL A 61 -20.94 3.92 23.01
C VAL A 61 -20.36 2.67 23.69
N VAL A 62 -19.19 2.25 23.22
CA VAL A 62 -18.43 1.12 23.78
C VAL A 62 -17.01 1.55 24.11
N SER A 63 -16.28 0.74 24.90
CA SER A 63 -14.85 1.00 25.10
C SER A 63 -14.08 0.81 23.79
N LYS A 64 -12.98 1.56 23.62
CA LYS A 64 -12.06 1.42 22.48
C LYS A 64 -11.61 -0.03 22.27
N ASP A 65 -11.30 -0.74 23.35
CA ASP A 65 -10.87 -2.14 23.29
C ASP A 65 -12.00 -3.05 22.83
N SER A 66 -13.24 -2.77 23.22
CA SER A 66 -14.41 -3.52 22.74
C SER A 66 -14.65 -3.27 21.26
N ALA A 67 -14.57 -2.02 20.79
CA ALA A 67 -14.66 -1.69 19.37
C ALA A 67 -13.56 -2.39 18.55
N TYR A 68 -12.32 -2.37 19.06
CA TYR A 68 -11.21 -3.09 18.44
C TYR A 68 -11.44 -4.61 18.36
N ALA A 69 -11.91 -5.21 19.46
CA ALA A 69 -12.23 -6.64 19.50
C ALA A 69 -13.38 -7.00 18.55
N ILE A 70 -14.39 -6.13 18.41
CA ILE A 70 -15.48 -6.31 17.44
C ILE A 70 -14.91 -6.33 16.01
N LEU A 71 -14.09 -5.34 15.65
CA LEU A 71 -13.49 -5.26 14.33
C LEU A 71 -12.64 -6.49 14.02
N ARG A 72 -11.74 -6.88 14.94
CA ARG A 72 -10.74 -7.93 14.69
C ARG A 72 -11.29 -9.34 14.85
N GLU A 73 -12.07 -9.60 15.90
CA GLU A 73 -12.49 -10.96 16.26
C GLU A 73 -13.90 -11.31 15.78
N ASN A 74 -14.85 -10.35 15.80
CA ASN A 74 -16.22 -10.63 15.34
C ASN A 74 -16.38 -10.40 13.84
N LEU A 75 -15.83 -9.31 13.30
CA LEU A 75 -15.94 -8.95 11.89
C LEU A 75 -14.75 -9.41 11.04
N ASN A 76 -13.68 -9.91 11.69
CA ASN A 76 -12.43 -10.35 11.03
C ASN A 76 -11.83 -9.29 10.07
N MET A 77 -11.93 -8.02 10.46
CA MET A 77 -11.42 -6.89 9.70
C MET A 77 -9.99 -6.56 10.14
N ASN A 78 -9.14 -6.26 9.16
CA ASN A 78 -7.76 -5.83 9.37
C ASN A 78 -7.58 -4.40 8.86
N ARG A 79 -6.76 -3.62 9.58
CA ARG A 79 -6.34 -2.30 9.10
C ARG A 79 -5.39 -2.49 7.92
N VAL A 80 -5.71 -1.85 6.80
CA VAL A 80 -4.84 -1.78 5.62
C VAL A 80 -4.37 -0.34 5.43
N ALA A 81 -3.10 -0.15 5.09
CA ALA A 81 -2.58 1.17 4.76
C ALA A 81 -3.13 1.62 3.40
N ALA A 82 -3.57 2.86 3.31
CA ALA A 82 -3.97 3.45 2.02
C ALA A 82 -2.76 3.49 1.08
N LYS A 83 -2.99 3.17 -0.20
CA LYS A 83 -1.99 3.31 -1.26
C LYS A 83 -2.09 4.71 -1.86
N PHE A 84 -0.95 5.34 -2.12
CA PHE A 84 -0.92 6.60 -2.86
C PHE A 84 -1.32 6.35 -4.31
N ILE A 85 -2.25 7.14 -4.81
CA ILE A 85 -2.69 7.13 -6.21
C ILE A 85 -2.08 8.38 -6.87
N PRO A 86 -1.25 8.24 -7.92
CA PRO A 86 -0.55 9.38 -8.54
C PRO A 86 -1.47 10.49 -9.05
N LYS A 87 -2.66 10.13 -9.53
CA LYS A 87 -3.63 11.07 -10.11
C LYS A 87 -5.06 10.54 -9.96
N LEU A 88 -5.99 11.43 -9.63
CA LEU A 88 -7.42 11.14 -9.72
C LEU A 88 -7.86 11.26 -11.18
N LEU A 89 -8.38 10.17 -11.75
CA LEU A 89 -8.78 10.09 -13.16
C LEU A 89 -10.24 10.50 -13.33
N SER A 90 -10.54 11.20 -14.44
CA SER A 90 -11.92 11.43 -14.88
C SER A 90 -12.57 10.11 -15.35
N PRO A 91 -13.90 10.01 -15.40
CA PRO A 91 -14.58 8.84 -15.96
C PRO A 91 -14.09 8.48 -17.35
N GLU A 92 -13.97 9.46 -18.24
CA GLU A 92 -13.53 9.26 -19.63
C GLU A 92 -12.08 8.73 -19.70
N GLN A 93 -11.21 9.20 -18.80
CA GLN A 93 -9.84 8.69 -18.69
C GLN A 93 -9.77 7.24 -18.19
N LYS A 94 -10.75 6.80 -17.39
CA LYS A 94 -10.83 5.41 -16.92
C LYS A 94 -11.30 4.51 -18.05
N ASP A 95 -12.32 4.93 -18.78
CA ASP A 95 -12.88 4.17 -19.90
C ASP A 95 -11.82 4.00 -20.99
N LEU A 96 -11.17 5.09 -21.40
CA LEU A 96 -10.06 5.03 -22.37
C LEU A 96 -8.93 4.10 -21.90
N ARG A 97 -8.57 4.14 -20.62
CA ARG A 97 -7.54 3.25 -20.06
C ARG A 97 -7.97 1.79 -20.06
N PHE A 98 -9.25 1.52 -19.80
CA PHE A 98 -9.79 0.17 -19.84
C PHE A 98 -9.77 -0.37 -21.27
N ASP A 99 -10.26 0.40 -22.23
CA ASP A 99 -10.30 0.00 -23.65
C ASP A 99 -8.88 -0.30 -24.17
N VAL A 100 -7.92 0.61 -23.94
CA VAL A 100 -6.53 0.39 -24.35
C VAL A 100 -5.91 -0.82 -23.66
N ALA A 101 -6.21 -1.05 -22.37
CA ALA A 101 -5.69 -2.22 -21.66
C ALA A 101 -6.28 -3.53 -22.20
N GLN A 102 -7.57 -3.51 -22.56
CA GLN A 102 -8.25 -4.67 -23.15
C GLN A 102 -7.68 -4.99 -24.52
N ASP A 103 -7.51 -3.99 -25.39
CA ASP A 103 -6.91 -4.16 -26.72
C ASP A 103 -5.48 -4.71 -26.62
N LEU A 104 -4.66 -4.20 -25.69
CA LEU A 104 -3.32 -4.71 -25.44
C LEU A 104 -3.32 -6.15 -24.93
N LEU A 105 -4.28 -6.52 -24.07
CA LEU A 105 -4.43 -7.87 -23.56
C LEU A 105 -4.83 -8.84 -24.67
N ASP A 106 -5.79 -8.46 -25.51
CA ASP A 106 -6.27 -9.29 -26.62
C ASP A 106 -5.19 -9.48 -27.69
N THR A 107 -4.41 -8.43 -27.95
CA THR A 107 -3.23 -8.49 -28.83
C THR A 107 -2.19 -9.45 -28.27
N ALA A 108 -1.87 -9.35 -26.97
CA ALA A 108 -0.90 -10.23 -26.32
C ALA A 108 -1.36 -11.70 -26.29
N ASN A 109 -2.66 -11.96 -26.20
CA ASN A 109 -3.22 -13.32 -26.25
C ASN A 109 -3.23 -13.90 -27.67
N THR A 110 -3.41 -13.05 -28.69
CA THR A 110 -3.48 -13.47 -30.09
C THR A 110 -2.09 -13.72 -30.68
N ASP A 111 -1.12 -12.87 -30.35
CA ASP A 111 0.26 -12.99 -30.81
C ASP A 111 1.21 -13.25 -29.62
N PRO A 112 1.67 -14.50 -29.41
CA PRO A 112 2.65 -14.84 -28.39
C PRO A 112 3.98 -14.10 -28.53
N GLY A 113 4.30 -13.61 -29.74
CA GLY A 113 5.49 -12.83 -30.05
C GLY A 113 5.34 -11.33 -29.77
N PHE A 114 4.13 -10.83 -29.50
CA PHE A 114 3.82 -9.40 -29.41
C PHE A 114 4.78 -8.66 -28.47
N LEU A 115 4.93 -9.16 -27.25
CA LEU A 115 5.80 -8.53 -26.24
C LEU A 115 7.28 -8.52 -26.62
N ASN A 116 7.73 -9.33 -27.59
CA ASN A 116 9.12 -9.30 -28.08
C ASN A 116 9.39 -8.12 -29.01
N THR A 117 8.33 -7.50 -29.55
CA THR A 117 8.45 -6.34 -30.46
C THR A 117 8.36 -5.00 -29.72
N VAL A 118 7.86 -5.01 -28.48
CA VAL A 118 7.67 -3.81 -27.68
C VAL A 118 8.99 -3.32 -27.09
N ILE A 119 9.33 -2.06 -27.37
CA ILE A 119 10.46 -1.33 -26.77
C ILE A 119 9.88 -0.15 -25.99
N THR A 120 10.25 -0.01 -24.71
CA THR A 120 9.79 1.06 -23.82
C THR A 120 10.94 1.93 -23.33
N GLY A 121 10.73 3.25 -23.29
CA GLY A 121 11.65 4.20 -22.67
C GLY A 121 10.87 5.22 -21.84
N ASP A 122 11.52 5.76 -20.81
CA ASP A 122 10.97 6.82 -19.96
C ASP A 122 12.09 7.80 -19.55
N GLU A 123 11.70 8.96 -19.03
CA GLU A 123 12.61 9.91 -18.41
C GLU A 123 12.51 9.79 -16.89
N SER A 124 13.64 9.55 -16.23
CA SER A 124 13.70 9.47 -14.78
C SER A 124 14.66 10.51 -14.21
N TRP A 125 14.28 11.07 -13.06
CA TRP A 125 15.14 11.96 -12.28
C TRP A 125 16.05 11.13 -11.36
N VAL A 126 17.35 11.40 -11.43
CA VAL A 126 18.32 10.79 -10.53
C VAL A 126 18.83 11.84 -9.55
N HIS A 127 18.64 11.56 -8.26
CA HIS A 127 19.15 12.40 -7.19
C HIS A 127 20.59 11.99 -6.84
N HIS A 128 21.53 12.93 -6.89
CA HIS A 128 22.89 12.70 -6.45
C HIS A 128 23.00 12.85 -4.92
N GLY A 129 23.53 11.83 -4.24
CA GLY A 129 23.60 11.79 -2.77
C GLY A 129 24.63 12.73 -2.14
N CYS A 130 25.63 13.21 -2.90
CA CYS A 130 26.63 14.12 -2.34
C CYS A 130 26.13 15.56 -2.36
N LYS A 131 26.12 16.22 -1.19
CA LYS A 131 26.05 17.68 -1.08
C LYS A 131 27.29 18.27 -1.73
N GLN A 132 27.15 18.81 -2.93
CA GLN A 132 28.18 19.67 -3.50
C GLN A 132 28.01 21.08 -2.93
N ILE A 133 29.10 21.67 -2.49
CA ILE A 133 29.13 23.02 -1.90
C ILE A 133 30.06 23.86 -2.77
N ILE A 134 29.53 24.92 -3.37
CA ILE A 134 30.31 25.92 -4.11
C ILE A 134 30.15 27.24 -3.36
N LYS A 135 31.27 27.87 -2.98
CA LYS A 135 31.30 29.14 -2.22
C LYS A 135 30.42 29.13 -0.95
N GLY A 136 30.45 28.02 -0.21
CA GLY A 136 29.72 27.87 1.06
C GLY A 136 28.21 27.66 0.95
N LYS A 137 27.64 27.60 -0.27
CA LYS A 137 26.21 27.31 -0.48
C LYS A 137 26.02 25.86 -0.91
N PRO A 138 25.19 25.07 -0.20
CA PRO A 138 24.83 23.74 -0.64
C PRO A 138 23.98 23.85 -1.91
N PHE A 139 24.40 23.13 -2.94
CA PHE A 139 23.72 23.06 -4.22
C PHE A 139 23.31 21.60 -4.48
N ARG A 140 22.10 21.37 -5.02
CA ARG A 140 21.58 20.03 -5.41
C ARG A 140 21.43 19.98 -6.94
N PHE A 141 22.19 19.11 -7.60
CA PHE A 141 21.93 18.76 -9.01
C PHE A 141 20.90 17.64 -9.04
N GLU A 142 19.87 17.81 -9.86
CA GLU A 142 19.02 16.73 -10.35
C GLU A 142 19.40 16.52 -11.82
N TYR A 143 19.75 15.29 -12.18
CA TYR A 143 20.07 14.94 -13.55
C TYR A 143 18.86 14.26 -14.19
N ARG A 144 18.52 14.69 -15.40
CA ARG A 144 17.62 13.93 -16.27
C ARG A 144 18.42 12.88 -17.01
N VAL A 145 17.89 11.68 -17.10
CA VAL A 145 18.55 10.55 -17.75
C VAL A 145 17.53 9.86 -18.63
N TRP A 146 17.88 9.61 -19.88
CA TRP A 146 17.16 8.67 -20.73
C TRP A 146 17.44 7.26 -20.26
N CYS A 147 16.40 6.45 -20.04
CA CYS A 147 16.59 5.04 -19.69
C CYS A 147 15.85 4.11 -20.66
N LEU A 148 16.58 3.09 -21.13
CA LEU A 148 16.01 1.93 -21.79
C LEU A 148 15.82 0.84 -20.74
N ASN A 149 14.59 0.33 -20.63
CA ASN A 149 14.24 -0.64 -19.60
C ASN A 149 13.93 -2.01 -20.22
N THR A 150 14.24 -3.07 -19.47
CA THR A 150 13.75 -4.43 -19.75
C THR A 150 12.23 -4.47 -19.63
N LYS A 151 11.62 -5.56 -20.10
CA LYS A 151 10.18 -5.84 -19.89
C LYS A 151 9.77 -5.92 -18.41
N LEU A 152 10.73 -6.07 -17.49
CA LEU A 152 10.54 -6.07 -16.04
C LEU A 152 10.89 -4.72 -15.40
N VAL A 153 11.09 -3.67 -16.21
CA VAL A 153 11.39 -2.29 -15.78
C VAL A 153 12.78 -2.14 -15.13
N TYR A 154 13.68 -3.12 -15.30
CA TYR A 154 15.09 -2.92 -14.95
C TYR A 154 15.81 -2.09 -16.01
N PRO A 155 16.58 -1.05 -15.63
CA PRO A 155 17.35 -0.26 -16.57
C PRO A 155 18.47 -1.10 -17.19
N ILE A 156 18.52 -1.12 -18.52
CA ILE A 156 19.55 -1.80 -19.32
C ILE A 156 20.65 -0.81 -19.71
N GLN A 157 20.23 0.36 -20.20
CA GLN A 157 21.10 1.42 -20.67
C GLN A 157 20.53 2.75 -20.21
N PHE A 158 21.42 3.65 -19.79
CA PHE A 158 21.05 4.98 -19.37
C PHE A 158 22.05 6.01 -19.89
N GLU A 159 21.54 7.14 -20.36
CA GLU A 159 22.35 8.22 -20.91
C GLU A 159 21.91 9.58 -20.33
N PRO A 160 22.84 10.41 -19.82
CA PRO A 160 22.52 11.75 -19.35
C PRO A 160 21.80 12.55 -20.45
N TYR A 161 20.66 13.15 -20.11
CA TYR A 161 19.91 13.99 -21.02
C TYR A 161 20.70 15.26 -21.33
N LYS A 162 20.96 15.53 -22.62
CA LYS A 162 21.90 16.58 -23.05
C LYS A 162 21.24 17.89 -23.53
N GLY A 163 19.92 18.03 -23.42
CA GLY A 163 19.18 19.22 -23.89
C GLY A 163 18.60 19.05 -25.31
N LYS A 164 17.68 19.95 -25.71
CA LYS A 164 17.01 19.92 -27.03
C LYS A 164 17.80 20.61 -28.16
N GLU A 165 18.71 21.53 -27.83
CA GLU A 165 19.44 22.37 -28.79
C GLU A 165 20.95 22.44 -28.45
N THR A 166 21.70 21.36 -28.70
CA THR A 166 23.16 21.40 -28.54
C THR A 166 23.87 20.98 -29.80
N VAL A 167 24.78 21.85 -30.25
CA VAL A 167 25.81 21.53 -31.24
C VAL A 167 26.83 20.61 -30.57
N LEU A 168 27.09 19.47 -31.19
CA LEU A 168 28.10 18.51 -30.75
C LEU A 168 29.49 19.07 -31.06
N ASP A 169 30.39 19.10 -30.07
CA ASP A 169 31.81 19.25 -30.36
C ASP A 169 32.41 17.91 -30.84
N GLU A 170 33.59 18.00 -31.45
CA GLU A 170 34.37 16.90 -32.03
C GLU A 170 34.85 15.86 -30.98
N HIS A 171 34.54 16.06 -29.70
CA HIS A 171 34.84 15.14 -28.60
C HIS A 171 33.57 14.52 -27.98
N GLY A 172 32.39 14.80 -28.53
CA GLY A 172 31.12 14.20 -28.11
C GLY A 172 30.60 14.73 -26.77
N ILE A 173 31.14 15.84 -26.27
CA ILE A 173 30.76 16.47 -25.00
C ILE A 173 29.88 17.67 -25.31
N CYS A 174 28.58 17.52 -25.06
CA CYS A 174 27.61 18.57 -25.32
C CYS A 174 27.58 19.55 -24.14
N ILE A 175 27.91 20.83 -24.41
CA ILE A 175 27.60 21.94 -23.51
C ILE A 175 26.17 22.38 -23.82
N GLY A 176 25.21 21.95 -22.98
CA GLY A 176 23.79 22.14 -23.24
C GLY A 176 22.99 22.76 -22.11
N GLY A 177 22.77 24.07 -22.22
CA GLY A 177 21.42 24.65 -22.26
C GLY A 177 20.38 24.22 -21.21
N ALA A 178 20.77 24.05 -19.95
CA ALA A 178 20.04 24.39 -18.71
C ALA A 178 20.78 23.68 -17.55
N GLY A 179 21.91 24.25 -17.16
CA GLY A 179 22.86 23.61 -16.23
C GLY A 179 24.28 23.45 -16.80
N ALA A 180 24.67 24.29 -17.77
CA ALA A 180 26.07 24.38 -18.20
C ALA A 180 26.86 25.18 -17.16
N GLY A 181 27.85 24.52 -16.53
CA GLY A 181 28.77 25.17 -15.61
C GLY A 181 29.72 24.18 -14.95
N VAL A 182 30.43 23.38 -15.75
CA VAL A 182 31.47 22.49 -15.20
C VAL A 182 32.81 22.57 -15.95
N LEU A 183 32.88 22.96 -17.24
CA LEU A 183 34.19 23.09 -17.91
C LEU A 183 34.84 24.49 -17.81
N ASP A 184 34.09 25.58 -17.80
CA ASP A 184 34.67 26.94 -17.74
C ASP A 184 35.21 27.34 -16.35
N LEU A 185 35.17 26.47 -15.35
CA LEU A 185 35.63 26.73 -13.98
C LEU A 185 36.82 25.85 -13.55
N ILE A 186 37.37 25.04 -14.46
CA ILE A 186 38.55 24.20 -14.20
C ILE A 186 39.84 24.86 -14.75
N TYR A 187 39.71 25.85 -15.62
CA TYR A 187 40.81 26.67 -16.11
C TYR A 187 40.55 28.17 -15.84
N GLU A 188 40.62 28.55 -14.56
CA GLU A 188 41.19 29.83 -14.05
C GLU A 188 41.31 29.78 -12.52
#